data_AF-A0A017SJZ1-F1
#
_entry.id   AF-A0A017SJZ1-F1
#
_cell.length_a   1.000
_cell.length_b   1.000
_cell.length_c   1.000
_cell.angle_alpha   90.00
_cell.angle_beta   90.00
_cell.angle_gamma   90.00
#
_symmetry.space_group_name_H-M   'P 1'
#
loop_
_entity.id
_entity.type
_entity.pdbx_description
1 polymer ?
#
loop_
_entity_poly.entity_id
_entity_poly.type
_entity_poly.pdbx_seq_one_letter_code
_entity_poly.pdbx_strand_id
1 'polypeptide(L)' 'MPPHSSHLLQPLDISCFAPLKHDYGQKIREMAQKDIHAIDKMGFLSIYTSIHGRAFSKHNGAEGTQRLRKRYRSSHNY' A
#
# COMPACT_ATOMS: atom_id res chain seq x y z
N MET A 1 11.59 -12.76 24.96
CA MET A 1 10.58 -11.87 24.35
C MET A 1 9.43 -11.70 25.31
N PRO A 2 8.83 -10.51 25.46
CA PRO A 2 7.68 -10.36 26.33
C PRO A 2 6.51 -11.17 25.73
N PRO A 3 5.72 -11.87 26.56
CA PRO A 3 4.43 -12.39 26.13
C PRO A 3 3.56 -11.17 25.81
N HIS A 4 2.75 -11.24 24.75
CA HIS A 4 1.78 -10.21 24.35
C HIS A 4 2.25 -9.09 23.39
N SER A 5 3.23 -9.29 22.50
CA SER A 5 3.42 -8.40 21.34
C SER A 5 2.48 -8.70 20.16
N SER A 6 1.22 -9.05 20.43
CA SER A 6 0.29 -9.55 19.40
C SER A 6 -0.83 -8.57 19.01
N HIS A 7 -0.88 -7.35 19.54
CA HIS A 7 -2.13 -6.56 19.47
C HIS A 7 -2.14 -5.45 18.43
N LEU A 8 -0.98 -5.01 17.99
CA LEU A 8 -0.86 -3.88 17.09
C LEU A 8 0.28 -4.21 16.17
N LEU A 9 -0.04 -4.51 14.90
CA LEU A 9 0.90 -4.59 13.79
C LEU A 9 2.08 -3.66 14.05
N GLN A 10 3.31 -4.18 13.97
CA GLN A 10 4.47 -3.34 14.23
C GLN A 10 4.35 -2.10 13.33
N PRO A 11 4.57 -0.88 13.86
CA PRO A 11 4.49 0.33 13.05
C PRO A 11 5.31 0.23 11.75
N LEU A 12 6.37 -0.58 11.79
CA LEU A 12 7.17 -0.97 10.63
C LEU A 12 6.34 -1.68 9.55
N ASP A 13 5.59 -2.74 9.87
CA ASP A 13 4.74 -3.47 8.93
C ASP A 13 3.68 -2.55 8.30
N ILE A 14 3.00 -1.75 9.13
CA ILE A 14 1.98 -0.80 8.64
C ILE A 14 2.61 0.19 7.65
N SER A 15 3.81 0.68 7.96
CA SER A 15 4.53 1.64 7.10
C SER A 15 5.03 1.01 5.79
N CYS A 16 5.50 -0.23 5.83
CA CYS A 16 6.03 -0.94 4.66
C CYS A 16 4.93 -1.37 3.69
N PHE A 17 3.74 -1.75 4.18
CA PHE A 17 2.64 -2.20 3.33
C PHE A 17 1.70 -1.07 2.86
N ALA A 18 1.77 0.12 3.46
CA ALA A 18 0.90 1.23 3.08
C ALA A 18 1.07 1.69 1.61
N PRO A 19 2.28 1.82 1.04
CA PRO A 19 2.47 2.13 -0.37
C PRO A 19 1.86 1.08 -1.30
N LEU A 20 2.08 -0.20 -1.00
CA LEU A 20 1.52 -1.32 -1.75
C LEU A 20 -0.02 -1.28 -1.75
N LYS A 21 -0.64 -1.06 -0.59
CA LYS A 21 -2.09 -0.92 -0.46
C LYS A 21 -2.63 0.27 -1.25
N HIS A 22 -1.91 1.39 -1.24
CA HIS A 22 -2.31 2.59 -1.96
C HIS A 22 -2.34 2.38 -3.47
N ASP A 23 -1.21 1.93 -4.03
CA ASP A 23 -1.04 1.76 -5.47
C ASP A 23 -1.93 0.63 -6.02
N TYR A 24 -2.13 -0.44 -5.25
CA TYR A 24 -3.07 -1.49 -5.59
C TYR A 24 -4.52 -0.98 -5.59
N GLY A 25 -4.91 -0.23 -4.56
CA GLY A 25 -6.23 0.40 -4.51
C GLY A 25 -6.48 1.36 -5.67
N GLN A 26 -5.46 2.11 -6.10
CA GLN A 26 -5.54 2.94 -7.31
C GLN A 26 -5.75 2.06 -8.55
N LYS A 27 -5.00 0.97 -8.70
CA LYS A 27 -5.12 0.08 -9.85
C LYS A 27 -6.52 -0.54 -9.97
N ILE A 28 -7.10 -0.97 -8.85
CA ILE A 28 -8.48 -1.49 -8.83
C ILE A 28 -9.49 -0.42 -9.26
N ARG A 29 -9.33 0.84 -8.84
CA ARG A 29 -10.21 1.94 -9.29
C ARG A 29 -10.09 2.19 -10.79
N GLU A 30 -8.88 2.19 -11.34
CA GLU A 30 -8.65 2.31 -12.79
C GLU A 30 -9.29 1.17 -13.58
N MET A 31 -9.30 -0.05 -13.03
CA MET A 31 -9.94 -1.22 -13.64
C MET A 31 -11.46 -1.11 -13.59
N ALA A 32 -12.01 -0.70 -12.45
CA ALA A 32 -13.45 -0.45 -12.31
C ALA A 32 -13.94 0.65 -13.27
N GLN A 33 -13.15 1.72 -13.48
CA GLN A 33 -13.46 2.76 -14.48
C GLN A 33 -13.48 2.23 -15.92
N LYS A 34 -12.78 1.12 -16.19
CA LYS A 34 -12.75 0.44 -17.49
C LYS A 34 -13.75 -0.72 -17.57
N ASP A 35 -14.65 -0.83 -16.60
CA ASP A 35 -15.63 -1.91 -16.49
C ASP A 35 -15.00 -3.31 -16.36
N ILE A 36 -13.77 -3.39 -15.83
CA ILE A 36 -13.06 -4.64 -15.58
C ILE A 36 -13.29 -5.06 -14.13
N HIS A 37 -14.18 -6.04 -13.93
CA HIS A 37 -14.61 -6.50 -12.60
C HIS A 37 -13.94 -7.80 -12.13
N ALA A 38 -13.20 -8.47 -13.01
CA ALA A 38 -12.55 -9.74 -12.71
C ALA A 38 -11.07 -9.70 -13.09
N ILE A 39 -10.26 -10.31 -12.24
CA ILE A 39 -8.83 -10.53 -12.46
C ILE A 39 -8.57 -12.00 -12.20
N ASP A 40 -7.96 -12.68 -13.16
CA ASP A 40 -7.51 -14.05 -12.96
C ASP A 40 -6.23 -14.09 -12.11
N LYS A 41 -5.81 -15.29 -11.74
CA LYS A 41 -4.62 -15.48 -10.89
C LYS A 41 -3.36 -14.87 -11.51
N MET A 42 -3.20 -14.98 -12.82
CA MET A 42 -2.03 -14.44 -13.53
C MET A 42 -2.05 -12.91 -13.61
N GLY A 43 -3.22 -12.32 -13.87
CA GLY A 43 -3.44 -10.88 -13.83
C GLY A 43 -3.15 -10.31 -12.44
N PHE A 44 -3.58 -11.01 -11.38
CA PHE A 44 -3.25 -10.63 -10.01
C PHE A 44 -1.74 -10.61 -9.77
N LEU A 45 -1.02 -11.69 -10.14
CA LEU A 45 0.42 -11.79 -9.96
C LEU A 45 1.20 -10.73 -10.75
N SER A 46 0.76 -10.43 -11.98
CA SER A 46 1.33 -9.37 -12.82
C SER A 46 1.19 -7.99 -12.16
N ILE A 47 -0.04 -7.65 -11.74
CA ILE A 47 -0.35 -6.37 -11.08
C ILE A 47 0.43 -6.25 -9.78
N TYR A 48 0.41 -7.30 -8.96
CA TYR A 48 1.11 -7.34 -7.69
C TYR A 48 2.62 -7.14 -7.87
N THR A 49 3.26 -7.87 -8.77
CA THR A 49 4.72 -7.79 -9.01
C THR A 49 5.13 -6.41 -9.50
N SER A 50 4.35 -5.82 -10.43
CA SER A 50 4.59 -4.47 -10.93
C SER A 50 4.47 -3.40 -9.85
N ILE A 51 3.47 -3.51 -8.97
CA ILE A 51 3.27 -2.57 -7.87
C ILE A 51 4.32 -2.79 -6.79
N HIS A 52 4.62 -4.04 -6.43
CA HIS A 52 5.64 -4.39 -5.45
C HIS A 52 7.00 -3.82 -5.85
N GLY A 53 7.40 -4.00 -7.11
CA GLY A 53 8.60 -3.37 -7.66
C GLY A 53 8.60 -1.85 -7.46
N ARG A 54 7.50 -1.16 -7.78
CA ARG A 54 7.41 0.31 -7.63
C ARG A 54 7.37 0.79 -6.17
N ALA A 55 6.62 0.09 -5.32
CA ALA A 55 6.43 0.42 -3.91
C ALA A 55 7.75 0.32 -3.13
N PHE A 56 8.59 -0.67 -3.47
CA PHE A 56 9.85 -0.94 -2.79
C PHE A 56 11.09 -0.43 -3.57
N SER A 57 10.98 -0.10 -4.86
CA SER A 57 12.08 0.50 -5.65
C SER A 57 12.27 1.99 -5.40
N LYS A 58 11.38 2.67 -4.66
CA LYS A 58 11.51 4.11 -4.31
C LYS A 58 12.08 4.38 -2.91
N HIS A 59 12.99 3.51 -2.46
CA HIS A 59 13.90 3.78 -1.33
C HIS A 59 15.09 2.83 -1.45
N ASN A 60 16.35 3.21 -1.65
CA ASN A 60 17.13 4.43 -1.45
C ASN A 60 16.41 5.79 -1.63
N GLY A 61 16.04 6.44 -0.51
CA GLY A 61 15.79 7.89 -0.47
C GLY A 61 14.36 8.37 -0.19
N ALA A 62 14.07 8.63 1.09
CA ALA A 62 13.13 9.57 1.71
C ALA A 62 11.68 9.86 1.19
N GLU A 63 11.23 9.51 -0.03
CA GLU A 63 9.98 10.07 -0.56
C GLU A 63 8.69 9.27 -0.28
N GLY A 64 8.77 7.93 -0.21
CA GLY A 64 7.58 7.08 -0.02
C GLY A 64 6.88 7.26 1.33
N THR A 65 7.66 7.57 2.37
CA THR A 65 7.14 7.77 3.74
C THR A 65 6.54 9.16 3.96
N GLN A 66 6.86 10.14 3.09
CA GLN A 66 6.48 11.53 3.27
C GLN A 66 5.08 11.87 2.73
N ARG A 67 4.55 11.08 1.78
CA ARG A 67 3.18 11.26 1.25
C ARG A 67 2.08 10.86 2.24
N LEU A 68 2.32 9.86 3.09
CA LEU A 68 1.32 9.40 4.07
C LEU A 68 1.23 10.30 5.31
N ARG A 69 2.34 10.97 5.68
CA ARG A 69 2.35 11.97 6.76
C ARG A 69 1.42 13.16 6.50
N LYS A 70 1.21 13.56 5.24
CA LYS A 70 0.31 14.67 4.91
C LYS A 70 -1.19 14.31 5.00
N ARG A 71 -1.58 13.04 4.84
CA ARG A 71 -3.01 12.65 4.95
C ARG A 71 -3.46 12.38 6.38
N TYR A 72 -2.61 11.80 7.23
CA TYR A 72 -3.01 11.49 8.61
C TYR A 72 -3.26 12.75 9.46
N ARG A 73 -2.55 13.85 9.18
CA ARG A 73 -2.75 15.16 9.82
C ARG A 73 -3.99 15.91 9.29
N SER A 74 -4.49 15.57 8.11
CA SER A 74 -5.69 16.17 7.53
C SER A 74 -6.98 15.45 7.95
N SER A 75 -6.89 14.24 8.51
CA SER A 75 -8.05 13.42 8.89
C SER A 75 -8.43 13.51 10.38
N HIS A 76 -7.76 14.40 11.15
CA HIS A 76 -8.05 14.69 12.57
C HIS A 76 -8.62 16.11 12.77
N ASN A 77 -9.12 16.75 11.71
CA ASN A 77 -9.94 17.95 11.80
C ASN A 77 -11.33 17.64 11.21
N TYR A 78 -12.09 16.83 11.93
CA TYR A 78 -13.55 16.78 11.97
C TYR A 78 -13.95 16.09 13.27
#